data_AF-A0AAV4ZL05-F1
#
_entry.id   AF-A0AAV4ZL05-F1
#
_cell.length_a   1.000
_cell.length_b   1.000
_cell.length_c   1.000
_cell.angle_alpha   90.00
_cell.angle_beta   90.00
_cell.angle_gamma   90.00
#
_symmetry.space_group_name_H-M   'P 1'
#
loop_
_entity.id
_entity.type
_entity.pdbx_description
1 polymer ?
#
loop_
_entity_poly.entity_id
_entity_poly.type
_entity_poly.pdbx_seq_one_letter_code
_entity_poly.pdbx_strand_id
1 'polypeptide(L)' 'MSAPPDDNLDHYALGFYALGKGVARADCPYAAGTRAEADWHAGYDAAARGDSEPAPEERPSAQSPM' A
#
# COMPACT_ATOMS: atom_id res chain seq x y z
N MET A 1 -23.81 9.49 7.51
CA MET A 1 -23.22 9.85 6.20
C MET A 1 -22.14 8.84 5.92
N SER A 2 -22.30 8.02 4.88
CA SER A 2 -21.24 7.12 4.44
C SER A 2 -20.07 7.97 3.99
N ALA A 3 -18.91 7.82 4.64
CA ALA A 3 -17.68 8.33 4.07
C ALA A 3 -17.57 7.77 2.65
N PRO A 4 -17.22 8.59 1.63
CA PRO A 4 -16.85 8.02 0.35
C PRO A 4 -15.79 6.95 0.63
N PRO A 5 -15.86 5.76 -0.01
CA PRO A 5 -14.76 4.81 0.12
C PRO A 5 -13.50 5.58 -0.21
N ASP A 6 -12.56 5.57 0.71
CA ASP A 6 -11.27 6.22 0.51
C ASP A 6 -10.56 5.38 -0.55
N ASP A 7 -10.82 5.71 -1.81
CA ASP A 7 -10.20 5.15 -3.00
C ASP A 7 -8.75 5.66 -3.13
N ASN A 8 -8.11 6.12 -2.04
CA ASN A 8 -6.66 6.23 -1.99
C ASN A 8 -6.09 4.84 -1.96
N LEU A 9 -5.91 4.32 -3.16
CA LEU A 9 -5.11 3.17 -3.45
C LEU A 9 -3.72 3.35 -2.82
N ASP A 10 -3.46 2.66 -1.71
CA ASP A 10 -2.17 2.69 -1.03
C ASP A 10 -1.05 2.21 -1.97
N HIS A 11 -0.33 3.15 -2.57
CA HIS A 11 0.77 2.87 -3.48
C HIS A 11 1.85 2.04 -2.78
N TYR A 12 2.06 2.26 -1.47
CA TYR A 12 2.92 1.45 -0.62
C TYR A 12 2.46 -0.02 -0.56
N ALA A 13 1.20 -0.27 -0.21
CA ALA A 13 0.67 -1.63 -0.12
C ALA A 13 0.76 -2.34 -1.48
N LEU A 14 0.48 -1.63 -2.58
CA LEU A 14 0.66 -2.16 -3.92
C LEU A 14 2.10 -2.59 -4.21
N GLY A 15 3.09 -1.80 -3.78
CA GLY A 15 4.50 -2.13 -3.90
C GLY A 15 4.88 -3.36 -3.09
N PHE A 16 4.38 -3.45 -1.86
CA PHE A 16 4.60 -4.58 -0.97
C PHE A 16 4.09 -5.89 -1.59
N TYR A 17 2.86 -5.89 -2.10
CA TYR A 17 2.27 -7.06 -2.73
C TYR A 17 2.83 -7.39 -4.12
N ALA A 18 3.53 -6.45 -4.77
CA ALA A 18 4.11 -6.66 -6.10
C ALA A 18 5.19 -7.76 -6.08
N LEU A 19 6.02 -7.80 -5.04
CA LEU A 19 7.03 -8.83 -4.86
C LEU A 19 6.41 -10.23 -4.76
N GLY A 20 5.35 -10.38 -3.96
CA GLY A 20 4.63 -11.66 -3.81
C GLY A 20 3.93 -12.12 -5.10
N LYS A 21 3.63 -11.19 -6.00
CA LYS A 21 3.07 -11.45 -7.34
C LYS A 21 4.15 -11.69 -8.41
N GLY A 22 5.44 -11.63 -8.06
CA GLY A 22 6.55 -11.81 -8.99
C GLY A 22 6.78 -10.63 -9.94
N VAL A 23 6.23 -9.45 -9.62
CA VAL A 23 6.50 -8.21 -10.36
C VAL A 23 7.89 -7.71 -9.95
N ALA A 24 8.72 -7.29 -10.88
CA ALA A 24 10.03 -6.73 -10.56
C ALA A 24 9.89 -5.28 -10.09
N ARG A 25 10.82 -4.81 -9.23
CA ARG A 25 10.89 -3.40 -8.81
C ARG A 25 10.95 -2.42 -9.99
N ALA A 26 11.53 -2.84 -11.12
CA ALA A 26 11.64 -2.01 -12.32
C ALA A 26 10.33 -1.91 -13.13
N ASP A 27 9.37 -2.81 -12.91
CA ASP A 27 8.04 -2.81 -13.52
C ASP A 27 7.05 -1.93 -12.74
N CYS A 28 7.55 -0.94 -12.00
CA CYS A 28 6.72 0.04 -11.29
C CYS A 28 5.80 0.75 -12.32
N PRO A 29 4.46 0.74 -12.12
CA PRO A 29 3.52 1.33 -13.07
C PRO A 29 3.47 2.87 -13.02
N TYR A 30 4.13 3.48 -12.01
CA TYR A 30 4.11 4.91 -11.79
C TYR A 30 5.25 5.63 -12.51
N ALA A 31 5.02 6.88 -12.89
CA ALA A 31 6.05 7.72 -13.48
C ALA A 31 7.17 8.02 -12.47
N ALA A 32 8.42 7.96 -12.92
CA ALA A 32 9.58 8.26 -12.09
C ALA A 32 9.53 9.70 -11.52
N GLY A 33 9.91 9.85 -10.25
CA GLY A 33 9.89 11.14 -9.54
C GLY A 33 8.51 11.53 -8.98
N THR A 34 7.52 10.64 -9.08
CA THR A 34 6.22 10.86 -8.43
C THR A 34 6.21 10.31 -7.01
N ARG A 35 5.35 10.88 -6.16
CA ARG A 35 5.12 10.36 -4.80
C ARG A 35 4.69 8.89 -4.83
N ALA A 36 3.83 8.51 -5.77
CA ALA A 36 3.35 7.14 -5.95
C ALA A 36 4.47 6.15 -6.30
N GLU A 37 5.43 6.55 -7.14
CA GLU A 37 6.62 5.73 -7.44
C GLU A 37 7.49 5.53 -6.21
N ALA A 38 7.72 6.59 -5.42
CA ALA A 38 8.48 6.49 -4.18
C ALA A 38 7.80 5.59 -3.15
N ASP A 39 6.49 5.74 -2.94
CA ASP A 39 5.72 4.94 -1.99
C ASP A 39 5.67 3.46 -2.42
N TRP A 40 5.46 3.18 -3.71
CA TRP A 40 5.49 1.82 -4.25
C TRP A 40 6.86 1.16 -4.11
N HIS A 41 7.94 1.89 -4.42
CA HIS A 41 9.29 1.38 -4.21
C HIS A 41 9.60 1.10 -2.74
N ALA A 42 9.11 1.93 -1.82
CA ALA A 42 9.27 1.72 -0.38
C ALA A 42 8.53 0.46 0.09
N GLY A 43 7.31 0.23 -0.37
CA GLY A 43 6.56 -0.99 -0.07
C GLY A 43 7.22 -2.25 -0.61
N TYR A 44 7.71 -2.19 -1.86
CA TYR A 44 8.45 -3.30 -2.46
C TYR A 44 9.71 -3.67 -1.66
N ASP A 45 10.48 -2.65 -1.25
CA ASP A 45 11.70 -2.85 -0.46
C ASP A 45 11.38 -3.45 0.92
N ALA A 46 10.27 -3.04 1.55
CA ALA A 46 9.80 -3.65 2.80
C ALA A 46 9.44 -5.12 2.62
N ALA A 47 8.68 -5.48 1.57
CA ALA A 47 8.40 -6.88 1.26
C ALA A 47 9.68 -7.68 1.00
N ALA A 48 10.67 -7.08 0.32
CA ALA A 48 11.95 -7.72 0.05
C ALA A 48 12.80 -7.93 1.31
N ARG A 49 12.65 -7.07 2.32
CA ARG A 49 13.26 -7.25 3.65
C ARG A 49 12.58 -8.34 4.49
N GLY A 50 11.38 -8.77 4.08
CA GLY A 50 10.55 -9.68 4.87
C GLY A 50 9.83 -8.98 6.02
N ASP A 51 9.54 -7.67 5.88
CA ASP A 51 8.67 -6.96 6.81
C ASP A 51 7.28 -7.61 6.82
N SER A 52 6.56 -7.43 7.94
CA SER A 52 5.17 -7.88 8.01
C SER A 52 4.32 -7.05 7.05
N GLU A 53 3.29 -7.68 6.46
CA GLU A 53 2.33 -6.99 5.60
C GLU A 53 1.90 -5.67 6.25
N PRO A 54 1.86 -4.55 5.50
CA PRO A 54 1.33 -3.31 6.04
C PRO A 54 -0.05 -3.60 6.58
N ALA A 55 -0.26 -3.32 7.88
CA ALA A 55 -1.55 -3.53 8.49
C ALA A 55 -2.58 -2.81 7.60
N PRO A 56 -3.62 -3.52 7.09
CA PRO A 56 -4.69 -2.85 6.39
C PRO A 56 -5.22 -1.82 7.36
N GLU A 57 -5.05 -0.54 7.01
CA GLU A 57 -5.27 0.64 7.82
C GLU A 57 -6.31 0.33 8.90
N GLU A 58 -5.83 0.17 10.16
CA GLU A 58 -6.62 -0.32 11.27
C GLU A 58 -7.86 0.57 11.36
N ARG A 59 -8.98 0.07 10.83
CA ARG A 59 -10.27 0.72 10.94
C ARG A 59 -10.44 0.95 12.44
N PRO A 60 -10.59 2.19 12.95
CA PRO A 60 -11.29 2.33 14.21
C PRO A 60 -12.67 1.75 13.91
N SER A 61 -12.88 0.51 14.38
CA SER A 61 -14.14 -0.17 14.30
C SER A 61 -15.15 0.78 14.90
N ALA A 62 -15.96 1.40 14.05
CA ALA A 62 -17.10 2.15 14.52
C ALA A 62 -18.03 1.14 15.18
N GLN A 63 -18.00 1.05 16.52
CA GLN A 63 -19.14 1.16 17.42
C GLN A 63 -18.89 0.53 18.80
N SER A 64 -19.15 1.31 19.85
CA SER A 64 -20.18 0.91 20.80
C SER A 64 -20.95 2.14 21.25
N PRO A 65 -22.29 2.12 21.21
CA PRO A 65 -23.13 3.21 21.68
C PRO A 65 -23.21 3.19 23.21
N MET A 66 -23.39 4.38 23.81
CA MET A 66 -23.94 4.56 25.15
C MET A 66 -25.14 5.50 25.02
#